data_AF-B0XJC3-F1
#
_entry.id   AF-B0XJC3-F1
#
_cell.length_a   1.000
_cell.length_b   1.000
_cell.length_c   1.000
_cell.angle_alpha   90.00
_cell.angle_beta   90.00
_cell.angle_gamma   90.00
#
_symmetry.space_group_name_H-M   'P 1'
#
loop_
_entity.id
_entity.type
_entity.pdbx_description
1 polymer ?
#
loop_
_entity_poly.entity_id
_entity_poly.type
_entity_poly.pdbx_seq_one_letter_code
_entity_poly.pdbx_strand_id
1 'polypeptide(L)'
;MPHHLAPDGSGPFIIRQHGAALLALIGYDHLAGVPNLGAVLTPQALDRLFACFSKWFNAATKYGVDEFSQKLLLGASLSVATKMRHLAGSYYRSFVDGYLLVFLRSAKFEELMKQLRFSPLASPAGDGATVDRSSKIGPLPNLGGILTSDANGGHSTPPSPSLILAKSYPIFLLHPLLQLLRHHAVDHGPAPLEQFTRHPCQLNYLASLTAPVMAVPSGTVAGLGSNWFLKAELYYILDVLSVSVEHWRRRRHDEGPDEEGALLLALAFRVVLHLSDEFYPAVGKLFDEVLFVREFYRWQSETEVVTAEEMQRWKFCYKMFVDRIRRTKGLSTTPSRNTFTVGSAWRTPLLPTTWPYSPLYLLLEQLEQGLPKPGENQVAEEVLIPLTLKFSELAEANSVRFVTATQKLMYLMVAFLGPDSRFLEPDLSALVTRRIDGLRRDAAQFDFDTRLEERKSFHGLYQLLLDVFQSSSYGHAPFSALVMAPLAQQYDIQWRNLVWSEHVAVLRFITCSEQQLFGSLAEYLEPAETDVTLIKFYSQALHSNLLRPGSIPARIASHHVQAYRQRSANHGTTQGSAEEANDK
;
A
#
# COMPACT_ATOMS: atom_id res chain seq x y z
N MET A 1 -25.78 -5.79 23.34
CA MET A 1 -25.15 -7.01 23.92
C MET A 1 -25.13 -8.09 22.83
N PRO A 2 -23.99 -8.41 22.19
CA PRO A 2 -23.98 -9.37 21.10
C PRO A 2 -23.86 -10.80 21.66
N HIS A 3 -24.99 -11.46 21.88
CA HIS A 3 -25.08 -12.89 22.18
C HIS A 3 -24.84 -13.80 20.96
N HIS A 4 -24.64 -13.24 19.76
CA HIS A 4 -24.64 -13.99 18.49
C HIS A 4 -23.38 -14.81 18.18
N LEU A 5 -22.40 -14.87 19.07
CA LEU A 5 -21.12 -15.57 18.85
C LEU A 5 -20.65 -16.38 20.06
N ALA A 6 -21.51 -16.60 21.06
CA ALA A 6 -21.25 -17.58 22.11
C ALA A 6 -21.67 -18.97 21.60
N PRO A 7 -20.82 -20.00 21.70
CA PRO A 7 -21.18 -21.37 21.36
C PRO A 7 -22.10 -21.92 22.46
N ASP A 8 -23.41 -21.71 22.33
CA ASP A 8 -24.37 -22.52 23.08
C ASP A 8 -24.33 -23.93 22.51
N GLY A 9 -23.89 -24.89 23.32
CA GLY A 9 -23.55 -26.28 22.96
C GLY A 9 -24.68 -27.16 22.43
N SER A 10 -25.82 -26.58 22.04
CA SER A 10 -26.93 -27.31 21.40
C SER A 10 -27.80 -26.35 20.58
N GLY A 11 -27.95 -26.60 19.27
CA GLY A 11 -28.87 -25.84 18.43
C GLY A 11 -28.65 -26.00 16.91
N PRO A 12 -29.53 -25.39 16.08
CA PRO A 12 -29.46 -25.42 14.61
C PRO A 12 -28.14 -24.84 14.05
N PHE A 13 -27.42 -24.03 14.83
CA PHE A 13 -26.10 -23.49 14.50
C PHE A 13 -25.05 -24.60 14.27
N ILE A 14 -24.91 -25.52 15.24
CA ILE A 14 -23.93 -26.61 15.18
C ILE A 14 -24.21 -27.52 13.99
N ILE A 15 -25.49 -27.82 13.73
CA ILE A 15 -25.92 -28.63 12.59
C ILE A 15 -25.49 -27.98 11.26
N ARG A 16 -25.67 -26.66 11.12
CA ARG A 16 -25.26 -25.92 9.92
C ARG A 16 -23.74 -25.94 9.72
N GLN A 17 -22.95 -25.82 10.80
CA GLN A 17 -21.49 -25.91 10.73
C GLN A 17 -21.01 -27.32 10.34
N HIS A 18 -21.59 -28.36 10.93
CA HIS A 18 -21.28 -29.74 10.57
C HIS A 18 -21.70 -30.03 9.12
N GLY A 19 -22.87 -29.56 8.71
CA GLY A 19 -23.32 -29.65 7.32
C GLY A 19 -22.36 -28.96 6.35
N ALA A 20 -21.88 -27.76 6.68
CA ALA A 20 -20.88 -27.06 5.87
C ALA A 20 -19.54 -27.82 5.80
N ALA A 21 -19.08 -28.39 6.92
CA ALA A 21 -17.87 -29.22 6.95
C ALA A 21 -18.02 -30.50 6.12
N LEU A 22 -19.16 -31.19 6.20
CA LEU A 22 -19.47 -32.36 5.38
C LEU A 22 -19.49 -32.00 3.88
N LEU A 23 -20.14 -30.89 3.50
CA LEU A 23 -20.12 -30.40 2.13
C LEU A 23 -18.71 -30.04 1.66
N ALA A 24 -17.91 -29.42 2.53
CA ALA A 24 -16.51 -29.11 2.22
C ALA A 24 -15.68 -30.39 1.99
N LEU A 25 -15.91 -31.46 2.76
CA LEU A 25 -15.27 -32.77 2.55
C LEU A 25 -15.71 -33.41 1.23
N ILE A 26 -17.00 -33.37 0.91
CA ILE A 26 -17.55 -33.82 -0.37
C ILE A 26 -16.93 -33.01 -1.53
N GLY A 27 -16.63 -31.74 -1.29
CA GLY A 27 -15.99 -30.85 -2.24
C GLY A 27 -14.46 -30.90 -2.27
N TYR A 28 -13.74 -31.59 -1.37
CA TYR A 28 -12.28 -31.52 -1.29
C TYR A 28 -11.58 -32.47 -2.28
N ASP A 29 -10.41 -32.07 -2.79
CA ASP A 29 -9.70 -32.70 -3.92
C ASP A 29 -9.15 -34.11 -3.66
N HIS A 30 -9.34 -34.70 -2.47
CA HIS A 30 -9.08 -36.14 -2.26
C HIS A 30 -9.93 -37.05 -3.15
N LEU A 31 -10.95 -36.48 -3.77
CA LEU A 31 -11.84 -37.14 -4.72
C LEU A 31 -11.40 -36.99 -6.19
N ALA A 32 -10.41 -36.13 -6.49
CA ALA A 32 -9.83 -36.00 -7.84
C ALA A 32 -8.88 -37.15 -8.19
N GLY A 33 -8.35 -37.86 -7.17
CA GLY A 33 -7.50 -39.05 -7.33
C GLY A 33 -8.23 -40.38 -7.16
N VAL A 34 -9.53 -40.37 -6.85
CA VAL A 34 -10.34 -41.60 -6.78
C VAL A 34 -10.91 -41.84 -8.18
N PRO A 35 -10.50 -42.90 -8.90
CA PRO A 35 -10.90 -43.15 -10.28
C PRO A 35 -12.38 -43.55 -10.46
N ASN A 36 -13.28 -43.19 -9.53
CA ASN A 36 -14.65 -43.67 -9.47
C ASN A 36 -15.61 -42.72 -8.71
N LEU A 37 -15.47 -41.40 -8.86
CA LEU A 37 -16.43 -40.46 -8.25
C LEU A 37 -17.87 -40.68 -8.75
N GLY A 38 -18.01 -41.05 -10.02
CA GLY A 38 -19.28 -41.45 -10.63
C GLY A 38 -19.84 -42.77 -10.10
N ALA A 39 -19.05 -43.59 -9.41
CA ALA A 39 -19.52 -44.85 -8.80
C ALA A 39 -20.04 -44.64 -7.37
N VAL A 40 -19.61 -43.58 -6.67
CA VAL A 40 -20.03 -43.28 -5.28
C VAL A 40 -21.23 -42.33 -5.23
N LEU A 41 -21.33 -41.38 -6.17
CA LEU A 41 -22.44 -40.42 -6.22
C LEU A 41 -23.52 -40.91 -7.20
N THR A 42 -24.50 -41.64 -6.67
CA THR A 42 -25.66 -42.07 -7.46
C THR A 42 -26.50 -40.86 -7.91
N PRO A 43 -27.21 -40.93 -9.05
CA PRO A 43 -28.13 -39.87 -9.48
C PRO A 43 -29.16 -39.48 -8.41
N GLN A 44 -29.59 -40.44 -7.58
CA GLN A 44 -30.48 -40.19 -6.45
C GLN A 44 -29.83 -39.37 -5.32
N ALA A 45 -28.53 -39.57 -5.07
CA ALA A 45 -27.79 -38.76 -4.11
C ALA A 45 -27.64 -37.32 -4.60
N LEU A 46 -27.39 -37.12 -5.91
CA LEU A 46 -27.33 -35.80 -6.53
C LEU A 46 -28.69 -35.10 -6.50
N ASP A 47 -29.78 -35.79 -6.84
CA ASP A 47 -31.14 -35.25 -6.77
C ASP A 47 -31.47 -34.75 -5.35
N ARG A 48 -31.25 -35.60 -4.33
CA ARG A 48 -31.46 -35.22 -2.92
C ARG A 48 -30.59 -34.04 -2.50
N LEU A 49 -29.33 -34.00 -2.94
CA LEU A 49 -28.40 -32.93 -2.61
C LEU A 49 -28.84 -31.59 -3.22
N PHE A 50 -29.19 -31.56 -4.50
CA PHE A 50 -29.67 -30.36 -5.17
C PHE A 50 -31.07 -29.93 -4.70
N ALA A 51 -31.91 -30.87 -4.28
CA ALA A 51 -33.17 -30.55 -3.60
C ALA A 51 -32.92 -29.86 -2.23
N CYS A 52 -31.92 -30.28 -1.48
CA CYS A 52 -31.49 -29.59 -0.25
C CYS A 52 -30.99 -28.18 -0.56
N PHE A 53 -30.13 -28.01 -1.56
CA PHE A 53 -29.63 -26.70 -1.98
C PHE A 53 -30.77 -25.76 -2.36
N SER A 54 -31.71 -26.26 -3.17
CA SER A 54 -32.91 -25.53 -3.59
C SER A 54 -33.76 -25.08 -2.40
N LYS A 55 -33.99 -25.97 -1.42
CA LYS A 55 -34.73 -25.63 -0.19
C LYS A 55 -34.02 -24.56 0.63
N TRP A 56 -32.69 -24.64 0.78
CA TRP A 56 -31.93 -23.66 1.54
C TRP A 56 -31.92 -22.28 0.87
N PHE A 57 -31.77 -22.21 -0.45
CA PHE A 57 -31.86 -20.94 -1.19
C PHE A 57 -33.29 -20.38 -1.20
N ASN A 58 -34.33 -21.21 -1.28
CA ASN A 58 -35.71 -20.75 -1.12
C ASN A 58 -35.96 -20.15 0.28
N ALA A 59 -35.41 -20.79 1.33
CA ALA A 59 -35.47 -20.25 2.68
C ALA A 59 -34.70 -18.92 2.81
N ALA A 60 -33.51 -18.82 2.20
CA ALA A 60 -32.73 -17.58 2.16
C ALA A 60 -33.47 -16.43 1.45
N THR A 61 -34.16 -16.72 0.34
CA THR A 61 -34.99 -15.74 -0.38
C THR A 61 -36.16 -15.24 0.48
N LYS A 62 -36.78 -16.11 1.28
CA LYS A 62 -37.94 -15.77 2.11
C LYS A 62 -37.56 -15.05 3.41
N TYR A 63 -36.53 -15.53 4.10
CA TYR A 63 -36.22 -15.13 5.47
C TYR A 63 -34.92 -14.33 5.60
N GLY A 64 -34.07 -14.28 4.58
CA GLY A 64 -32.77 -13.62 4.64
C GLY A 64 -31.64 -14.51 5.18
N VAL A 65 -30.44 -13.93 5.27
CA VAL A 65 -29.20 -14.62 5.68
C VAL A 65 -28.43 -13.74 6.66
N ASP A 66 -28.87 -13.72 7.90
CA ASP A 66 -28.29 -12.86 8.94
C ASP A 66 -27.17 -13.54 9.71
N GLU A 67 -27.25 -14.86 9.92
CA GLU A 67 -26.26 -15.59 10.70
C GLU A 67 -25.03 -16.01 9.87
N PHE A 68 -23.86 -16.02 10.50
CA PHE A 68 -22.63 -16.50 9.89
C PHE A 68 -22.71 -17.97 9.45
N SER A 69 -23.29 -18.86 10.27
CA SER A 69 -23.42 -20.29 9.92
C SER A 69 -24.32 -20.54 8.71
N GLN A 70 -25.32 -19.68 8.46
CA GLN A 70 -26.15 -19.76 7.26
C GLN A 70 -25.33 -19.40 6.02
N LYS A 71 -24.56 -18.30 6.09
CA LYS A 71 -23.65 -17.88 5.01
C LYS A 71 -22.64 -18.96 4.68
N LEU A 72 -22.05 -19.60 5.71
CA LEU A 72 -21.09 -20.68 5.55
C LEU A 72 -21.70 -21.93 4.89
N LEU A 73 -22.90 -22.36 5.31
CA LEU A 73 -23.59 -23.51 4.73
C LEU A 73 -23.97 -23.25 3.26
N LEU A 74 -24.56 -22.08 2.97
CA LEU A 74 -24.92 -21.70 1.61
C LEU A 74 -23.67 -21.58 0.72
N GLY A 75 -22.58 -20.98 1.23
CA GLY A 75 -21.29 -20.92 0.55
C GLY A 75 -20.73 -22.31 0.21
N ALA A 76 -20.74 -23.24 1.19
CA ALA A 76 -20.31 -24.62 0.98
C ALA A 76 -21.16 -25.33 -0.08
N SER A 77 -22.48 -25.11 -0.08
CA SER A 77 -23.38 -25.68 -1.09
C SER A 77 -23.07 -25.19 -2.50
N LEU A 78 -22.74 -23.89 -2.67
CA LEU A 78 -22.34 -23.32 -3.96
C LEU A 78 -21.01 -23.90 -4.44
N SER A 79 -20.02 -24.06 -3.55
CA SER A 79 -18.74 -24.69 -3.88
C SER A 79 -18.93 -26.12 -4.40
N VAL A 80 -19.77 -26.91 -3.73
CA VAL A 80 -20.10 -28.28 -4.17
C VAL A 80 -20.86 -28.27 -5.49
N ALA A 81 -21.88 -27.41 -5.64
CA ALA A 81 -22.64 -27.29 -6.87
C ALA A 81 -21.74 -26.92 -8.08
N THR A 82 -20.76 -26.04 -7.87
CA THR A 82 -19.79 -25.63 -8.90
C THR A 82 -18.94 -26.80 -9.39
N LYS A 83 -18.46 -27.64 -8.46
CA LYS A 83 -17.64 -28.82 -8.78
C LYS A 83 -18.48 -29.92 -9.44
N MET A 84 -19.72 -30.11 -9.01
CA MET A 84 -20.62 -31.17 -9.51
C MET A 84 -21.45 -30.79 -10.74
N ARG A 85 -21.31 -29.57 -11.29
CA ARG A 85 -22.18 -29.04 -12.36
C ARG A 85 -22.35 -29.97 -13.56
N HIS A 86 -21.25 -30.58 -14.02
CA HIS A 86 -21.25 -31.46 -15.19
C HIS A 86 -21.87 -32.83 -14.90
N LEU A 87 -21.72 -33.33 -13.67
CA LEU A 87 -22.31 -34.61 -13.24
C LEU A 87 -23.80 -34.47 -12.91
N ALA A 88 -24.21 -33.32 -12.38
CA ALA A 88 -25.59 -33.06 -11.95
C ALA A 88 -26.52 -32.66 -13.10
N GLY A 89 -25.99 -32.13 -14.21
CA GLY A 89 -26.76 -31.86 -15.44
C GLY A 89 -28.03 -31.04 -15.20
N SER A 90 -29.20 -31.65 -15.37
CA SER A 90 -30.51 -31.00 -15.21
C SER A 90 -30.80 -30.56 -13.77
N TYR A 91 -30.33 -31.29 -12.76
CA TYR A 91 -30.51 -30.92 -11.34
C TYR A 91 -29.81 -29.60 -11.02
N TYR A 92 -28.62 -29.39 -11.58
CA TYR A 92 -27.89 -28.13 -11.46
C TYR A 92 -28.64 -26.97 -12.11
N ARG A 93 -29.15 -27.15 -13.34
CA ARG A 93 -29.92 -26.09 -14.03
C ARG A 93 -31.19 -25.74 -13.28
N SER A 94 -31.95 -26.73 -12.82
CA SER A 94 -33.17 -26.50 -12.02
C SER A 94 -32.88 -25.70 -10.75
N PHE A 95 -31.77 -26.01 -10.07
CA PHE A 95 -31.32 -25.26 -8.90
C PHE A 95 -30.93 -23.81 -9.26
N VAL A 96 -30.11 -23.62 -10.28
CA VAL A 96 -29.62 -22.29 -10.66
C VAL A 96 -30.77 -21.40 -11.13
N ASP A 97 -31.52 -21.84 -12.14
CA ASP A 97 -32.57 -21.05 -12.78
C ASP A 97 -33.78 -20.85 -11.86
N GLY A 98 -34.17 -21.90 -11.13
CA GLY A 98 -35.37 -21.90 -10.30
C GLY A 98 -35.20 -21.27 -8.91
N TYR A 99 -33.98 -21.29 -8.35
CA TYR A 99 -33.77 -20.88 -6.95
C TYR A 99 -32.63 -19.87 -6.79
N LEU A 100 -31.46 -20.10 -7.39
CA LEU A 100 -30.31 -19.22 -7.21
C LEU A 100 -30.54 -17.85 -7.87
N LEU A 101 -30.97 -17.82 -9.14
CA LEU A 101 -31.25 -16.57 -9.84
C LEU A 101 -32.41 -15.79 -9.21
N VAL A 102 -33.40 -16.51 -8.66
CA VAL A 102 -34.51 -15.89 -7.89
C VAL A 102 -33.98 -15.23 -6.62
N PHE A 103 -33.05 -15.89 -5.91
CA PHE A 103 -32.38 -15.30 -4.75
C PHE A 103 -31.59 -14.04 -5.12
N LEU A 104 -30.81 -14.05 -6.20
CA LEU A 104 -30.03 -12.89 -6.67
C LEU A 104 -30.89 -11.66 -6.99
N ARG A 105 -32.15 -11.88 -7.41
CA ARG A 105 -33.12 -10.81 -7.71
C ARG A 105 -33.94 -10.36 -6.51
N SER A 106 -33.76 -11.00 -5.35
CA SER A 106 -34.55 -10.73 -4.15
C SER A 106 -34.03 -9.54 -3.34
N ALA A 107 -34.92 -8.86 -2.62
CA ALA A 107 -34.54 -7.81 -1.67
C ALA A 107 -33.61 -8.34 -0.55
N LYS A 108 -33.69 -9.63 -0.23
CA LYS A 108 -32.83 -10.28 0.77
C LYS A 108 -31.38 -10.42 0.33
N PHE A 109 -31.14 -10.58 -0.97
CA PHE A 109 -29.79 -10.51 -1.51
C PHE A 109 -29.23 -9.09 -1.47
N GLU A 110 -30.06 -8.07 -1.71
CA GLU A 110 -29.64 -6.67 -1.56
C GLU A 110 -29.25 -6.34 -0.10
N GLU A 111 -30.03 -6.81 0.88
CA GLU A 111 -29.69 -6.71 2.31
C GLU A 111 -28.35 -7.40 2.63
N LEU A 112 -28.08 -8.57 2.04
CA LEU A 112 -26.79 -9.26 2.18
C LEU A 112 -25.63 -8.44 1.59
N MET A 113 -25.80 -7.87 0.39
CA MET A 113 -24.77 -7.07 -0.28
C MET A 113 -24.44 -5.79 0.49
N LYS A 114 -25.43 -5.17 1.16
CA LYS A 114 -25.20 -4.01 2.05
C LYS A 114 -24.29 -4.33 3.23
N GLN A 115 -24.10 -5.60 3.59
CA GLN A 115 -23.19 -6.02 4.67
C GLN A 115 -21.71 -5.92 4.29
N LEU A 116 -21.37 -5.73 3.01
CA LEU A 116 -19.98 -5.49 2.55
C LEU A 116 -19.34 -4.27 3.22
N ARG A 117 -20.13 -3.30 3.69
CA ARG A 117 -19.63 -2.15 4.46
C ARG A 117 -18.91 -2.52 5.77
N PHE A 118 -19.16 -3.73 6.29
CA PHE A 118 -18.50 -4.25 7.50
C PHE A 118 -17.21 -5.01 7.19
N SER A 119 -16.70 -4.86 5.97
CA SER A 119 -15.43 -5.42 5.50
C SER A 119 -14.26 -5.03 6.41
N PRO A 120 -13.39 -5.99 6.77
CA PRO A 120 -12.10 -5.74 7.41
C PRO A 120 -11.20 -4.75 6.67
N LEU A 121 -11.23 -4.72 5.32
CA LEU A 121 -10.44 -3.78 4.52
C LEU A 121 -11.05 -2.37 4.41
N ALA A 122 -12.38 -2.26 4.51
CA ALA A 122 -13.08 -0.97 4.40
C ALA A 122 -13.21 -0.21 5.74
N SER A 123 -13.05 -0.89 6.88
CA SER A 123 -13.07 -0.26 8.21
C SER A 123 -11.67 -0.32 8.85
N PRO A 124 -10.89 0.78 8.85
CA PRO A 124 -9.69 0.85 9.67
C PRO A 124 -10.06 0.64 11.15
N ALA A 125 -9.15 0.02 11.91
CA ALA A 125 -9.36 -0.34 13.31
C ALA A 125 -9.82 0.88 14.13
N GLY A 126 -11.12 0.94 14.43
CA GLY A 126 -11.73 2.08 15.13
C GLY A 126 -13.25 2.12 15.07
N ASP A 127 -13.86 1.67 13.97
CA ASP A 127 -15.31 1.85 13.74
C ASP A 127 -16.21 0.71 14.29
N GLY A 128 -15.66 -0.13 15.17
CA GLY A 128 -16.41 -1.20 15.84
C GLY A 128 -16.97 -2.30 14.92
N ALA A 129 -16.50 -2.40 13.67
CA ALA A 129 -16.85 -3.46 12.72
C ALA A 129 -16.20 -4.81 13.08
N THR A 130 -14.96 -4.76 13.59
CA THR A 130 -14.20 -5.88 14.14
C THR A 130 -13.90 -5.60 15.60
N VAL A 131 -14.15 -6.58 16.48
CA VAL A 131 -13.78 -6.50 17.89
C VAL A 131 -12.73 -7.56 18.14
N ASP A 132 -11.50 -7.13 18.43
CA ASP A 132 -10.48 -8.04 18.95
C ASP A 132 -10.80 -8.36 20.42
N ARG A 133 -11.03 -9.64 20.72
CA ARG A 133 -11.27 -10.14 22.07
C ARG A 133 -10.09 -10.90 22.66
N SER A 134 -8.91 -10.83 22.04
CA SER A 134 -7.66 -11.44 22.53
C SER A 134 -7.36 -11.12 24.00
N SER A 135 -7.71 -9.91 24.47
CA SER A 135 -7.54 -9.48 25.86
C SER A 135 -8.60 -9.97 26.85
N LYS A 136 -9.73 -10.53 26.36
CA LYS A 136 -10.90 -10.89 27.19
C LYS A 136 -11.12 -12.40 27.32
N ILE A 137 -10.60 -13.21 26.40
CA ILE A 137 -10.86 -14.66 26.35
C ILE A 137 -9.50 -15.35 26.17
N GLY A 138 -9.16 -16.23 27.11
CA GLY A 138 -7.97 -17.08 27.00
C GLY A 138 -8.04 -18.02 25.78
N PRO A 139 -6.90 -18.54 25.30
CA PRO A 139 -6.86 -19.40 24.12
C PRO A 139 -7.79 -20.61 24.30
N LEU A 140 -8.86 -20.69 23.48
CA LEU A 140 -9.77 -21.82 23.49
C LEU A 140 -9.11 -22.99 22.73
N PRO A 141 -8.90 -24.16 23.35
CA PRO A 141 -8.13 -25.25 22.77
C PRO A 141 -8.75 -25.88 21.52
N ASN A 142 -10.07 -25.73 21.32
CA ASN A 142 -10.83 -26.52 20.33
C ASN A 142 -11.75 -25.69 19.42
N LEU A 143 -11.72 -24.35 19.49
CA LEU A 143 -12.60 -23.47 18.71
C LEU A 143 -11.77 -22.44 17.95
N GLY A 144 -11.16 -22.87 16.84
CA GLY A 144 -10.72 -21.95 15.78
C GLY A 144 -9.80 -20.81 16.22
N GLY A 145 -9.16 -20.89 17.39
CA GLY A 145 -8.03 -20.07 17.72
C GLY A 145 -6.98 -20.41 16.67
N ILE A 146 -6.67 -19.45 15.81
CA ILE A 146 -5.63 -19.63 14.80
C ILE A 146 -4.33 -19.87 15.57
N LEU A 147 -3.95 -21.13 15.72
CA LEU A 147 -2.67 -21.52 16.26
C LEU A 147 -1.61 -20.99 15.30
N THR A 148 -0.95 -19.92 15.69
CA THR A 148 0.24 -19.46 14.99
C THR A 148 1.38 -20.39 15.37
N SER A 149 1.82 -21.19 14.42
CA SER A 149 3.10 -21.87 14.52
C SER A 149 4.21 -20.82 14.40
N ASP A 150 4.71 -20.31 15.53
CA ASP A 150 6.07 -19.77 15.65
C ASP A 150 6.60 -20.05 17.06
N ALA A 151 7.40 -21.11 17.17
CA ALA A 151 8.29 -21.36 18.29
C ALA A 151 9.75 -21.01 17.96
N ASN A 152 10.04 -20.42 16.79
CA ASN A 152 11.41 -20.32 16.27
C ASN A 152 11.98 -18.90 16.19
N GLY A 153 11.34 -17.91 16.82
CA GLY A 153 11.84 -16.53 16.80
C GLY A 153 11.97 -15.94 18.19
N GLY A 154 12.95 -16.38 18.99
CA GLY A 154 13.60 -15.67 20.13
C GLY A 154 12.75 -15.07 21.25
N HIS A 155 11.43 -15.00 21.12
CA HIS A 155 10.49 -14.48 22.09
C HIS A 155 9.79 -15.66 22.75
N SER A 156 9.93 -15.76 24.07
CA SER A 156 9.52 -16.88 24.91
C SER A 156 8.01 -17.08 25.06
N THR A 157 7.19 -16.49 24.19
CA THR A 157 5.73 -16.69 24.22
C THR A 157 5.16 -16.76 22.79
N PRO A 158 4.44 -17.84 22.42
CA PRO A 158 3.71 -17.86 21.16
C PRO A 158 2.67 -16.73 21.18
N PRO A 159 2.50 -15.97 20.07
CA PRO A 159 1.53 -14.90 20.05
C PRO A 159 0.13 -15.47 20.30
N SER A 160 -0.62 -14.86 21.22
CA SER A 160 -1.95 -15.33 21.59
C SER A 160 -2.86 -15.39 20.35
N PRO A 161 -3.67 -16.46 20.18
CA PRO A 161 -4.63 -16.53 19.08
C PRO A 161 -5.62 -15.37 19.23
N SER A 162 -5.74 -14.53 18.20
CA SER A 162 -6.70 -13.43 18.21
C SER A 162 -8.09 -13.96 17.83
N LEU A 163 -9.08 -13.62 18.65
CA LEU A 163 -10.49 -13.86 18.37
C LEU A 163 -11.06 -12.58 17.79
N ILE A 164 -10.84 -12.35 16.49
CA ILE A 164 -11.45 -11.25 15.76
C ILE A 164 -12.85 -11.69 15.35
N LEU A 165 -13.87 -11.01 15.86
CA LEU A 165 -15.27 -11.30 15.55
C LEU A 165 -15.84 -10.18 14.66
N ALA A 166 -16.27 -10.53 13.44
CA ALA A 166 -17.03 -9.64 12.56
C ALA A 166 -18.52 -9.74 12.87
N LYS A 167 -19.23 -8.61 12.95
CA LYS A 167 -20.68 -8.56 13.24
C LYS A 167 -21.53 -9.26 12.18
N SER A 168 -21.15 -9.12 10.91
CA SER A 168 -21.64 -9.93 9.79
C SER A 168 -20.56 -9.95 8.71
N TYR A 169 -20.35 -11.09 8.07
CA TYR A 169 -19.30 -11.25 7.08
C TYR A 169 -19.83 -12.03 5.86
N PRO A 170 -20.26 -11.33 4.79
CA PRO A 170 -20.93 -11.95 3.65
C PRO A 170 -19.98 -12.70 2.69
N ILE A 171 -18.67 -12.46 2.77
CA ILE A 171 -17.71 -12.96 1.78
C ILE A 171 -17.68 -14.49 1.67
N PHE A 172 -17.90 -15.26 2.77
CA PHE A 172 -17.97 -16.73 2.68
C PHE A 172 -19.15 -17.25 1.85
N LEU A 173 -20.18 -16.43 1.62
CA LEU A 173 -21.25 -16.73 0.68
C LEU A 173 -20.96 -16.12 -0.69
N LEU A 174 -20.52 -14.85 -0.73
CA LEU A 174 -20.30 -14.11 -1.98
C LEU A 174 -19.14 -14.66 -2.82
N HIS A 175 -18.08 -15.19 -2.21
CA HIS A 175 -16.93 -15.73 -2.94
C HIS A 175 -17.25 -17.06 -3.65
N PRO A 176 -17.84 -18.08 -3.00
CA PRO A 176 -18.36 -19.26 -3.71
C PRO A 176 -19.42 -18.93 -4.76
N LEU A 177 -20.26 -17.92 -4.50
CA LEU A 177 -21.24 -17.44 -5.47
C LEU A 177 -20.57 -16.89 -6.73
N LEU A 178 -19.56 -16.02 -6.57
CA LEU A 178 -18.77 -15.50 -7.68
C LEU A 178 -18.12 -16.64 -8.50
N GLN A 179 -17.54 -17.62 -7.82
CA GLN A 179 -16.92 -18.78 -8.47
C GLN A 179 -17.94 -19.61 -9.27
N LEU A 180 -19.12 -19.89 -8.69
CA LEU A 180 -20.20 -20.58 -9.38
C LEU A 180 -20.65 -19.79 -10.62
N LEU A 181 -20.92 -18.50 -10.47
CA LEU A 181 -21.37 -17.64 -11.57
C LEU A 181 -20.32 -17.52 -12.67
N ARG A 182 -19.03 -17.52 -12.33
CA ARG A 182 -17.93 -17.52 -13.30
C ARG A 182 -17.90 -18.81 -14.13
N HIS A 183 -18.05 -19.97 -13.50
CA HIS A 183 -18.15 -21.24 -14.23
C HIS A 183 -19.45 -21.34 -15.03
N HIS A 184 -20.58 -20.90 -14.47
CA HIS A 184 -21.86 -20.84 -15.16
C HIS A 184 -21.80 -19.92 -16.39
N ALA A 185 -21.07 -18.81 -16.32
CA ALA A 185 -20.92 -17.88 -17.43
C ALA A 185 -20.25 -18.51 -18.66
N VAL A 186 -19.32 -19.43 -18.45
CA VAL A 186 -18.66 -20.18 -19.53
C VAL A 186 -19.65 -21.12 -20.23
N ASP A 187 -20.52 -21.77 -19.47
CA ASP A 187 -21.43 -22.81 -19.98
C ASP A 187 -22.77 -22.23 -20.53
N HIS A 188 -23.24 -21.11 -19.97
CA HIS A 188 -24.61 -20.60 -20.16
C HIS A 188 -24.71 -19.07 -20.39
N GLY A 189 -23.59 -18.36 -20.46
CA GLY A 189 -23.55 -16.92 -20.78
C GLY A 189 -23.35 -15.99 -19.56
N PRO A 190 -22.80 -14.77 -19.77
CA PRO A 190 -22.22 -13.95 -18.71
C PRO A 190 -23.22 -13.11 -17.89
N ALA A 191 -24.50 -13.02 -18.31
CA ALA A 191 -25.45 -12.07 -17.74
C ALA A 191 -25.58 -12.13 -16.19
N PRO A 192 -25.69 -13.31 -15.55
CA PRO A 192 -25.75 -13.38 -14.08
C PRO A 192 -24.47 -12.91 -13.39
N LEU A 193 -23.30 -13.16 -13.99
CA LEU A 193 -22.00 -12.73 -13.48
C LEU A 193 -21.83 -11.21 -13.60
N GLU A 194 -22.27 -10.63 -14.72
CA GLU A 194 -22.28 -9.18 -14.93
C GLU A 194 -23.22 -8.48 -13.94
N GLN A 195 -24.43 -9.02 -13.73
CA GLN A 195 -25.38 -8.49 -12.75
C GLN A 195 -24.78 -8.48 -11.33
N PHE A 196 -24.06 -9.54 -10.96
CA PHE A 196 -23.41 -9.64 -9.64
C PHE A 196 -22.25 -8.64 -9.49
N THR A 197 -21.34 -8.60 -10.46
CA THR A 197 -20.12 -7.77 -10.40
C THR A 197 -20.43 -6.27 -10.51
N ARG A 198 -21.48 -5.88 -11.24
CA ARG A 198 -21.92 -4.48 -11.38
C ARG A 198 -22.97 -4.07 -10.34
N HIS A 199 -23.23 -4.90 -9.33
CA HIS A 199 -24.19 -4.56 -8.30
C HIS A 199 -23.77 -3.26 -7.58
N PRO A 200 -24.66 -2.29 -7.34
CA PRO A 200 -24.29 -0.98 -6.77
C PRO A 200 -23.53 -1.08 -5.44
N CYS A 201 -23.94 -1.99 -4.54
CA CYS A 201 -23.22 -2.23 -3.29
C CYS A 201 -21.80 -2.78 -3.50
N GLN A 202 -21.57 -3.56 -4.56
CA GLN A 202 -20.25 -4.06 -4.90
C GLN A 202 -19.36 -2.91 -5.37
N LEU A 203 -19.85 -2.09 -6.29
CA LEU A 203 -19.10 -0.94 -6.81
C LEU A 203 -18.80 0.07 -5.70
N ASN A 204 -19.77 0.38 -4.84
CA ASN A 204 -19.56 1.24 -3.68
C ASN A 204 -18.54 0.66 -2.70
N TYR A 205 -18.57 -0.66 -2.49
CA TYR A 205 -17.57 -1.35 -1.69
C TYR A 205 -16.17 -1.20 -2.30
N LEU A 206 -15.99 -1.49 -3.58
CA LEU A 206 -14.70 -1.32 -4.27
C LEU A 206 -14.22 0.13 -4.22
N ALA A 207 -15.10 1.11 -4.45
CA ALA A 207 -14.80 2.53 -4.35
C ALA A 207 -14.37 2.95 -2.94
N SER A 208 -14.98 2.37 -1.90
CA SER A 208 -14.57 2.62 -0.51
C SER A 208 -13.17 2.09 -0.20
N LEU A 209 -12.73 1.01 -0.87
CA LEU A 209 -11.37 0.47 -0.72
C LEU A 209 -10.32 1.34 -1.42
N THR A 210 -10.72 2.09 -2.45
CA THR A 210 -9.84 2.97 -3.24
C THR A 210 -9.81 4.41 -2.74
N ALA A 211 -10.61 4.78 -1.73
CA ALA A 211 -10.56 6.10 -1.11
C ALA A 211 -9.11 6.42 -0.72
N PRO A 212 -8.65 7.67 -0.95
CA PRO A 212 -7.23 8.00 -0.96
C PRO A 212 -6.62 7.54 0.35
N VAL A 213 -5.77 6.53 0.23
CA VAL A 213 -4.79 6.18 1.25
C VAL A 213 -3.79 7.32 1.24
N MET A 214 -4.19 8.46 1.81
CA MET A 214 -3.25 9.47 2.27
C MET A 214 -2.22 8.72 3.09
N ALA A 215 -0.95 8.99 2.79
CA ALA A 215 0.20 8.40 3.44
C ALA A 215 -0.06 8.28 4.95
N VAL A 216 -0.46 7.09 5.38
CA VAL A 216 -0.54 6.77 6.80
C VAL A 216 0.92 6.76 7.24
N PRO A 217 1.29 7.57 8.24
CA PRO A 217 2.67 7.64 8.69
C PRO A 217 3.21 6.23 8.98
N SER A 218 4.46 6.04 8.55
CA SER A 218 5.40 5.04 9.05
C SER A 218 5.10 4.73 10.52
N GLY A 219 4.70 3.48 10.80
CA GLY A 219 4.36 3.01 12.13
C GLY A 219 2.96 2.37 12.29
N THR A 220 2.02 2.61 11.37
CA THR A 220 0.72 1.90 11.35
C THR A 220 0.43 1.30 9.99
N VAL A 221 1.27 0.35 9.56
CA VAL A 221 0.68 -0.85 8.94
C VAL A 221 -0.14 -1.46 10.06
N ALA A 222 -1.41 -1.05 10.18
CA ALA A 222 -2.40 -1.73 11.01
C ALA A 222 -2.28 -3.18 10.60
N GLY A 223 -1.60 -3.95 11.45
CA GLY A 223 -1.02 -5.20 11.01
C GLY A 223 -2.12 -6.04 10.39
N LEU A 224 -1.84 -6.63 9.23
CA LEU A 224 -2.55 -7.80 8.70
C LEU A 224 -2.60 -8.96 9.72
N GLY A 225 -2.05 -8.76 10.92
CA GLY A 225 -2.06 -9.61 12.08
C GLY A 225 -3.41 -10.28 12.27
N SER A 226 -3.45 -11.54 11.86
CA SER A 226 -4.31 -12.61 12.37
C SER A 226 -5.79 -12.61 11.99
N ASN A 227 -6.22 -11.84 11.00
CA ASN A 227 -7.62 -11.88 10.57
C ASN A 227 -7.87 -12.92 9.47
N TRP A 228 -8.37 -14.11 9.83
CA TRP A 228 -8.81 -15.12 8.85
C TRP A 228 -9.85 -14.57 7.84
N PHE A 229 -10.69 -13.63 8.28
CA PHE A 229 -11.65 -12.97 7.40
C PHE A 229 -10.93 -12.20 6.29
N LEU A 230 -9.87 -11.46 6.62
CA LEU A 230 -9.07 -10.71 5.63
C LEU A 230 -8.48 -11.62 4.53
N LYS A 231 -8.10 -12.86 4.87
CA LYS A 231 -7.65 -13.84 3.87
C LYS A 231 -8.74 -14.20 2.86
N ALA A 232 -9.93 -14.56 3.35
CA ALA A 232 -11.06 -14.84 2.47
C ALA A 232 -11.44 -13.62 1.63
N GLU A 233 -11.34 -12.42 2.20
CA GLU A 233 -11.62 -11.16 1.52
C GLU A 233 -10.65 -10.86 0.38
N LEU A 234 -9.35 -11.09 0.58
CA LEU A 234 -8.34 -10.88 -0.45
C LEU A 234 -8.55 -11.82 -1.65
N TYR A 235 -8.86 -13.10 -1.43
CA TYR A 235 -9.22 -14.00 -2.53
C TYR A 235 -10.45 -13.50 -3.30
N TYR A 236 -11.48 -13.09 -2.56
CA TYR A 236 -12.68 -12.54 -3.17
C TYR A 236 -12.39 -11.31 -4.02
N ILE A 237 -11.64 -10.33 -3.50
CA ILE A 237 -11.30 -9.11 -4.24
C ILE A 237 -10.44 -9.43 -5.47
N LEU A 238 -9.46 -10.32 -5.35
CA LEU A 238 -8.62 -10.73 -6.49
C LEU A 238 -9.45 -11.35 -7.62
N ASP A 239 -10.43 -12.19 -7.28
CA ASP A 239 -11.35 -12.77 -8.27
C ASP A 239 -12.31 -11.74 -8.86
N VAL A 240 -12.87 -10.85 -8.03
CA VAL A 240 -13.72 -9.74 -8.50
C VAL A 240 -12.94 -8.84 -9.45
N LEU A 241 -11.70 -8.47 -9.09
CA LEU A 241 -10.82 -7.65 -9.91
C LEU A 241 -10.53 -8.35 -11.24
N SER A 242 -10.19 -9.64 -11.22
CA SER A 242 -9.95 -10.43 -12.44
C SER A 242 -11.15 -10.40 -13.39
N VAL A 243 -12.37 -10.61 -12.88
CA VAL A 243 -13.59 -10.58 -13.72
C VAL A 243 -13.89 -9.15 -14.20
N SER A 244 -13.71 -8.15 -13.33
CA SER A 244 -13.98 -6.74 -13.66
C SER A 244 -13.03 -6.23 -14.75
N VAL A 245 -11.75 -6.62 -14.70
CA VAL A 245 -10.75 -6.33 -15.73
C VAL A 245 -11.13 -6.96 -17.07
N GLU A 246 -11.58 -8.22 -17.05
CA GLU A 246 -12.03 -8.93 -18.26
C GLU A 246 -13.25 -8.26 -18.90
N HIS A 247 -14.23 -7.86 -18.08
CA HIS A 247 -15.42 -7.13 -18.52
C HIS A 247 -15.09 -5.73 -19.04
N TRP A 248 -14.17 -5.03 -18.38
CA TRP A 248 -13.71 -3.73 -18.81
C TRP A 248 -13.01 -3.81 -20.18
N ARG A 249 -12.10 -4.78 -20.38
CA ARG A 249 -11.43 -4.99 -21.68
C ARG A 249 -12.40 -5.26 -22.83
N ARG A 250 -13.48 -6.02 -22.59
CA ARG A 250 -14.49 -6.32 -23.61
C ARG A 250 -15.33 -5.12 -24.03
N ARG A 251 -15.60 -4.19 -23.11
CA ARG A 251 -16.53 -3.07 -23.31
C ARG A 251 -15.85 -1.76 -23.66
N ARG A 252 -14.52 -1.73 -23.67
CA ARG A 252 -13.75 -0.54 -24.02
C ARG A 252 -14.05 -0.16 -25.48
N HIS A 253 -15.04 0.71 -25.64
CA HIS A 253 -15.28 1.47 -26.85
C HIS A 253 -14.68 2.86 -26.61
N ASP A 254 -13.76 3.28 -27.49
CA ASP A 254 -13.13 4.59 -27.47
C ASP A 254 -14.23 5.67 -27.52
N GLU A 255 -14.37 6.50 -26.47
CA GLU A 255 -14.88 7.89 -26.52
C GLU A 255 -15.21 8.53 -25.15
N GLY A 256 -14.97 7.88 -23.99
CA GLY A 256 -15.29 8.46 -22.68
C GLY A 256 -14.14 8.47 -21.65
N PRO A 257 -14.21 9.35 -20.62
CA PRO A 257 -13.31 9.27 -19.47
C PRO A 257 -13.53 7.93 -18.75
N ASP A 258 -12.49 7.11 -18.73
CA ASP A 258 -12.54 5.77 -18.17
C ASP A 258 -12.42 5.83 -16.63
N GLU A 259 -13.56 6.03 -15.97
CA GLU A 259 -13.65 5.98 -14.50
C GLU A 259 -13.52 4.56 -13.96
N GLU A 260 -14.02 3.57 -14.71
CA GLU A 260 -13.96 2.16 -14.33
C GLU A 260 -12.52 1.65 -14.33
N GLY A 261 -11.73 1.97 -15.37
CA GLY A 261 -10.30 1.65 -15.43
C GLY A 261 -9.50 2.31 -14.30
N ALA A 262 -9.76 3.59 -14.01
CA ALA A 262 -9.10 4.31 -12.92
C ALA A 262 -9.40 3.67 -11.55
N LEU A 263 -10.64 3.26 -11.30
CA LEU A 263 -11.03 2.53 -10.10
C LEU A 263 -10.29 1.19 -9.98
N LEU A 264 -10.21 0.42 -11.06
CA LEU A 264 -9.52 -0.88 -11.08
C LEU A 264 -8.02 -0.72 -10.84
N LEU A 265 -7.40 0.32 -11.39
CA LEU A 265 -5.99 0.66 -11.17
C LEU A 265 -5.73 1.00 -9.69
N ALA A 266 -6.53 1.91 -9.12
CA ALA A 266 -6.41 2.27 -7.70
C ALA A 266 -6.62 1.05 -6.78
N LEU A 267 -7.58 0.19 -7.12
CA LEU A 267 -7.84 -1.04 -6.37
C LEU A 267 -6.66 -2.01 -6.45
N ALA A 268 -6.04 -2.19 -7.62
CA ALA A 268 -4.87 -3.04 -7.79
C ALA A 268 -3.68 -2.54 -6.94
N PHE A 269 -3.44 -1.23 -6.91
CA PHE A 269 -2.43 -0.63 -6.04
C PHE A 269 -2.75 -0.82 -4.56
N ARG A 270 -4.02 -0.74 -4.15
CA ARG A 270 -4.41 -1.00 -2.76
C ARG A 270 -4.19 -2.46 -2.38
N VAL A 271 -4.68 -3.38 -3.20
CA VAL A 271 -4.66 -4.82 -2.90
C VAL A 271 -3.23 -5.34 -2.81
N VAL A 272 -2.32 -4.90 -3.70
CA VAL A 272 -0.93 -5.40 -3.70
C VAL A 272 -0.20 -5.13 -2.38
N LEU A 273 -0.55 -4.06 -1.66
CA LEU A 273 0.02 -3.72 -0.35
C LEU A 273 -0.42 -4.66 0.78
N HIS A 274 -1.46 -5.46 0.54
CA HIS A 274 -2.01 -6.42 1.51
C HIS A 274 -1.65 -7.88 1.18
N LEU A 275 -0.98 -8.14 0.05
CA LEU A 275 -0.62 -9.50 -0.36
C LEU A 275 0.64 -9.98 0.36
N SER A 276 0.54 -11.14 1.02
CA SER A 276 1.67 -11.88 1.60
C SER A 276 2.34 -12.79 0.56
N ASP A 277 3.41 -13.48 0.95
CA ASP A 277 4.15 -14.41 0.07
C ASP A 277 3.28 -15.54 -0.51
N GLU A 278 2.27 -16.00 0.22
CA GLU A 278 1.32 -17.03 -0.25
C GLU A 278 0.56 -16.58 -1.52
N PHE A 279 0.38 -15.27 -1.68
CA PHE A 279 -0.25 -14.66 -2.85
C PHE A 279 0.75 -14.22 -3.93
N TYR A 280 2.00 -14.66 -3.89
CA TYR A 280 3.00 -14.31 -4.90
C TYR A 280 2.50 -14.48 -6.36
N PRO A 281 1.79 -15.57 -6.73
CA PRO A 281 1.23 -15.69 -8.08
C PRO A 281 0.23 -14.57 -8.42
N ALA A 282 -0.55 -14.11 -7.44
CA ALA A 282 -1.49 -13.01 -7.61
C ALA A 282 -0.77 -11.67 -7.80
N VAL A 283 0.35 -11.42 -7.11
CA VAL A 283 1.19 -10.23 -7.33
C VAL A 283 1.68 -10.20 -8.79
N GLY A 284 2.20 -11.32 -9.29
CA GLY A 284 2.63 -11.45 -10.68
C GLY A 284 1.49 -11.18 -11.68
N LYS A 285 0.30 -11.74 -11.41
CA LYS A 285 -0.90 -11.52 -12.22
C LYS A 285 -1.34 -10.05 -12.23
N LEU A 286 -1.35 -9.37 -11.08
CA LEU A 286 -1.66 -7.94 -10.99
C LEU A 286 -0.69 -7.09 -11.81
N PHE A 287 0.60 -7.46 -11.80
CA PHE A 287 1.63 -6.79 -12.59
C PHE A 287 1.38 -6.97 -14.09
N ASP A 288 1.00 -8.18 -14.52
CA ASP A 288 0.75 -8.47 -15.93
C ASP A 288 -0.59 -7.92 -16.46
N GLU A 289 -1.62 -7.85 -15.62
CA GLU A 289 -2.98 -7.55 -16.08
C GLU A 289 -3.45 -6.12 -15.81
N VAL A 290 -2.88 -5.41 -14.83
CA VAL A 290 -3.35 -4.08 -14.43
C VAL A 290 -2.21 -3.09 -14.24
N LEU A 291 -1.27 -3.35 -13.33
CA LEU A 291 -0.33 -2.32 -12.86
C LEU A 291 0.68 -1.89 -13.94
N PHE A 292 1.11 -2.79 -14.82
CA PHE A 292 2.01 -2.47 -15.94
C PHE A 292 1.30 -2.59 -17.29
N VAL A 293 0.05 -2.14 -17.33
CA VAL A 293 -0.80 -2.15 -18.53
C VAL A 293 -1.18 -0.71 -18.85
N ARG A 294 -0.72 -0.22 -20.01
CA ARG A 294 -0.76 1.20 -20.41
C ARG A 294 -2.19 1.76 -20.46
N GLU A 295 -3.12 0.88 -20.80
CA GLU A 295 -4.52 1.16 -21.05
C GLU A 295 -5.29 1.63 -19.80
N PHE A 296 -4.79 1.33 -18.60
CA PHE A 296 -5.41 1.74 -17.32
C PHE A 296 -5.01 3.15 -16.87
N TYR A 297 -3.94 3.71 -17.42
CA TYR A 297 -3.41 4.99 -16.98
C TYR A 297 -4.00 6.14 -17.78
N ARG A 298 -4.38 7.20 -17.07
CA ARG A 298 -4.71 8.49 -17.68
C ARG A 298 -3.41 9.22 -18.02
N TRP A 299 -3.27 9.57 -19.30
CA TRP A 299 -2.15 10.34 -19.80
C TRP A 299 -2.52 11.83 -19.72
N GLN A 300 -1.88 12.56 -18.82
CA GLN A 300 -1.99 14.01 -18.79
C GLN A 300 -1.04 14.61 -19.84
N SER A 301 -1.40 15.74 -20.43
CA SER A 301 -0.63 16.42 -21.48
C SER A 301 0.78 16.86 -21.07
N GLU A 302 1.07 16.90 -19.76
CA GLU A 302 2.36 17.33 -19.21
C GLU A 302 3.36 16.18 -18.98
N THR A 303 2.90 14.92 -18.96
CA THR A 303 3.78 13.77 -18.73
C THR A 303 4.22 13.17 -20.06
N GLU A 304 5.53 12.98 -20.22
CA GLU A 304 6.10 12.24 -21.36
C GLU A 304 5.38 10.90 -21.51
N VAL A 305 4.84 10.62 -22.69
CA VAL A 305 4.02 9.42 -22.93
C VAL A 305 4.93 8.20 -22.81
N VAL A 306 4.76 7.43 -21.74
CA VAL A 306 5.51 6.19 -21.51
C VAL A 306 5.12 5.17 -22.57
N THR A 307 6.12 4.62 -23.22
CA THR A 307 5.95 3.63 -24.28
C THR A 307 5.55 2.27 -23.71
N ALA A 308 4.94 1.42 -24.54
CA ALA A 308 4.61 0.05 -24.13
C ALA A 308 5.88 -0.76 -23.78
N GLU A 309 7.00 -0.50 -24.46
CA GLU A 309 8.29 -1.13 -24.22
C GLU A 309 8.88 -0.74 -22.87
N GLU A 310 8.85 0.56 -22.52
CA GLU A 310 9.24 1.04 -21.20
C GLU A 310 8.40 0.37 -20.09
N MET A 311 7.09 0.29 -20.28
CA MET A 311 6.19 -0.34 -19.30
C MET A 311 6.52 -1.83 -19.11
N GLN A 312 6.84 -2.57 -20.19
CA GLN A 312 7.30 -3.95 -20.08
C GLN A 312 8.65 -4.06 -19.36
N ARG A 313 9.57 -3.13 -19.61
CA ARG A 313 10.86 -3.07 -18.92
C ARG A 313 10.68 -2.81 -17.43
N TRP A 314 9.81 -1.88 -17.06
CA TRP A 314 9.47 -1.61 -15.66
C TRP A 314 8.89 -2.85 -14.98
N LYS A 315 7.94 -3.52 -15.63
CA LYS A 315 7.36 -4.77 -15.14
C LYS A 315 8.43 -5.82 -14.83
N PHE A 316 9.36 -6.03 -15.76
CA PHE A 316 10.46 -6.98 -15.58
C PHE A 316 11.33 -6.62 -14.38
N CYS A 317 11.74 -5.36 -14.27
CA CYS A 317 12.53 -4.87 -13.13
C CYS A 317 11.79 -5.07 -11.80
N TYR A 318 10.52 -4.69 -11.69
CA TYR A 318 9.75 -4.87 -10.46
C TYR A 318 9.51 -6.34 -10.10
N LYS A 319 9.31 -7.23 -11.08
CA LYS A 319 9.26 -8.69 -10.81
C LYS A 319 10.59 -9.19 -10.24
N MET A 320 11.72 -8.76 -10.81
CA MET A 320 13.05 -9.07 -10.28
C MET A 320 13.25 -8.56 -8.85
N PHE A 321 12.73 -7.38 -8.52
CA PHE A 321 12.77 -6.85 -7.15
C PHE A 321 11.92 -7.65 -6.17
N VAL A 322 10.70 -8.04 -6.56
CA VAL A 322 9.85 -8.91 -5.73
C VAL A 322 10.58 -10.23 -5.44
N ASP A 323 11.20 -10.84 -6.45
CA ASP A 323 11.94 -12.08 -6.29
C ASP A 323 13.18 -11.92 -5.39
N ARG A 324 13.88 -10.78 -5.49
CA ARG A 324 14.99 -10.46 -4.58
C ARG A 324 14.49 -10.38 -3.14
N ILE A 325 13.41 -9.64 -2.88
CA ILE A 325 12.81 -9.51 -1.54
C ILE A 325 12.46 -10.88 -0.95
N ARG A 326 11.90 -11.78 -1.77
CA ARG A 326 11.55 -13.14 -1.35
C ARG A 326 12.78 -13.96 -0.93
N ARG A 327 13.84 -13.90 -1.73
CA ARG A 327 15.11 -14.58 -1.43
C ARG A 327 15.75 -14.04 -0.16
N THR A 328 15.79 -12.71 0.00
CA THR A 328 16.36 -12.06 1.20
C THR A 328 15.59 -12.44 2.47
N LYS A 329 14.27 -12.58 2.39
CA LYS A 329 13.44 -13.00 3.53
C LYS A 329 13.46 -14.52 3.79
N GLY A 330 14.20 -15.32 3.01
CA GLY A 330 14.27 -16.78 3.17
C GLY A 330 12.93 -17.50 2.96
N LEU A 331 12.01 -16.91 2.19
CA LEU A 331 10.66 -17.44 1.98
C LEU A 331 10.70 -18.64 1.02
N SER A 332 10.14 -19.78 1.44
CA SER A 332 10.14 -21.05 0.68
C SER A 332 9.17 -21.04 -0.50
N THR A 333 9.49 -21.80 -1.56
CA THR A 333 8.76 -21.87 -2.83
C THR A 333 7.46 -22.69 -2.78
N THR A 334 7.12 -23.27 -1.63
CA THR A 334 5.95 -24.17 -1.52
C THR A 334 4.77 -23.44 -0.88
N PRO A 335 3.72 -23.08 -1.64
CA PRO A 335 2.50 -22.57 -1.03
C PRO A 335 1.88 -23.67 -0.17
N SER A 336 1.73 -23.40 1.13
CA SER A 336 0.91 -24.23 2.02
C SER A 336 -0.51 -24.26 1.45
N ARG A 337 -0.88 -25.37 0.80
CA ARG A 337 -2.21 -25.59 0.21
C ARG A 337 -3.36 -25.67 1.23
N ASN A 338 -3.08 -25.53 2.52
CA ASN A 338 -4.09 -25.59 3.57
C ASN A 338 -4.64 -24.19 3.86
N THR A 339 -5.83 -23.90 3.33
CA THR A 339 -6.60 -22.66 3.52
C THR A 339 -7.01 -22.41 4.98
N PHE A 340 -6.85 -23.42 5.84
CA PHE A 340 -7.31 -23.43 7.24
C PHE A 340 -6.21 -23.19 8.27
N THR A 341 -4.94 -23.11 7.87
CA THR A 341 -3.80 -22.82 8.76
C THR A 341 -3.16 -21.50 8.36
N VAL A 342 -3.03 -20.56 9.30
CA VAL A 342 -2.36 -19.27 9.05
C VAL A 342 -0.93 -19.40 9.54
N GLY A 343 0.03 -19.48 8.62
CA GLY A 343 1.44 -19.33 8.94
C GLY A 343 1.74 -17.91 9.41
N SER A 344 2.73 -17.75 10.28
CA SER A 344 3.25 -16.46 10.72
C SER A 344 3.64 -15.52 9.56
N ALA A 345 4.14 -16.10 8.46
CA ALA A 345 4.48 -15.42 7.22
C ALA A 345 3.31 -14.67 6.55
N TRP A 346 2.05 -14.98 6.89
CA TRP A 346 0.88 -14.27 6.38
C TRP A 346 0.73 -12.85 6.96
N ARG A 347 1.31 -12.60 8.14
CA ARG A 347 1.12 -11.33 8.86
C ARG A 347 1.90 -10.17 8.23
N THR A 348 2.85 -10.48 7.36
CA THR A 348 3.76 -9.49 6.78
C THR A 348 3.46 -9.35 5.29
N PRO A 349 3.14 -8.13 4.79
CA PRO A 349 3.00 -7.92 3.37
C PRO A 349 4.31 -8.24 2.66
N LEU A 350 4.20 -8.78 1.44
CA LEU A 350 5.34 -9.15 0.61
C LEU A 350 6.15 -7.91 0.25
N LEU A 351 5.44 -6.88 -0.23
CA LEU A 351 5.98 -5.60 -0.66
C LEU A 351 5.81 -4.53 0.44
N PRO A 352 6.79 -3.64 0.62
CA PRO A 352 6.62 -2.47 1.48
C PRO A 352 5.60 -1.49 0.89
N THR A 353 5.07 -0.58 1.71
CA THR A 353 4.17 0.50 1.25
C THR A 353 4.83 1.40 0.20
N THR A 354 6.14 1.58 0.32
CA THR A 354 6.99 2.37 -0.56
C THR A 354 7.58 1.56 -1.72
N TRP A 355 7.04 0.37 -2.04
CA TRP A 355 7.61 -0.52 -3.07
C TRP A 355 7.89 0.12 -4.43
N PRO A 356 7.15 1.13 -4.93
CA PRO A 356 7.51 1.80 -6.17
C PRO A 356 8.87 2.49 -6.08
N TYR A 357 9.27 2.91 -4.89
CA TYR A 357 10.55 3.55 -4.58
C TYR A 357 11.64 2.56 -4.11
N SER A 358 11.33 1.26 -3.97
CA SER A 358 12.33 0.25 -3.60
C SER A 358 13.58 0.23 -4.49
N PRO A 359 13.53 0.50 -5.81
CA PRO A 359 14.77 0.52 -6.60
C PRO A 359 15.76 1.61 -6.16
N LEU A 360 15.27 2.79 -5.76
CA LEU A 360 16.11 3.84 -5.17
C LEU A 360 16.60 3.46 -3.77
N TYR A 361 15.73 2.85 -2.95
CA TYR A 361 16.16 2.38 -1.63
C TYR A 361 17.28 1.33 -1.72
N LEU A 362 17.21 0.44 -2.72
CA LEU A 362 18.27 -0.54 -2.97
C LEU A 362 19.58 0.12 -3.40
N LEU A 363 19.53 1.21 -4.19
CA LEU A 363 20.72 1.99 -4.54
C LEU A 363 21.36 2.60 -3.27
N LEU A 364 20.54 3.10 -2.35
CA LEU A 364 21.01 3.57 -1.05
C LEU A 364 21.64 2.44 -0.22
N GLU A 365 21.01 1.28 -0.13
CA GLU A 365 21.58 0.12 0.59
C GLU A 365 22.91 -0.33 -0.03
N GLN A 366 23.04 -0.30 -1.36
CA GLN A 366 24.29 -0.61 -2.07
C GLN A 366 25.39 0.41 -1.77
N LEU A 367 25.06 1.69 -1.68
CA LEU A 367 26.02 2.73 -1.33
C LEU A 367 26.57 2.54 0.10
N GLU A 368 25.71 2.17 1.04
CA GLU A 368 26.11 1.95 2.45
C GLU A 368 26.90 0.65 2.65
N GLN A 369 26.57 -0.40 1.89
CA GLN A 369 27.23 -1.71 1.98
C GLN A 369 28.53 -1.79 1.14
N GLY A 370 28.80 -0.78 0.31
CA GLY A 370 29.89 -0.78 -0.66
C GLY A 370 29.52 -1.49 -1.97
N LEU A 371 30.35 -1.29 -3.03
CA LEU A 371 30.06 -1.86 -4.35
C LEU A 371 29.80 -3.38 -4.25
N PRO A 372 28.70 -3.89 -4.83
CA PRO A 372 28.39 -5.31 -4.79
C PRO A 372 29.47 -6.10 -5.55
N LYS A 373 29.66 -7.36 -5.16
CA LYS A 373 30.59 -8.27 -5.83
C LYS A 373 30.23 -8.38 -7.33
N PRO A 374 31.21 -8.38 -8.24
CA PRO A 374 30.96 -8.54 -9.67
C PRO A 374 30.27 -9.88 -9.94
N GLY A 375 29.12 -9.86 -10.62
CA GLY A 375 28.35 -11.06 -11.00
C GLY A 375 26.96 -11.20 -10.38
N GLU A 376 26.57 -10.36 -9.43
CA GLU A 376 25.14 -10.21 -9.07
C GLU A 376 24.41 -9.47 -10.19
N ASN A 377 23.17 -9.87 -10.52
CA ASN A 377 22.30 -9.21 -11.51
C ASN A 377 22.01 -7.76 -11.09
N GLN A 378 22.96 -6.87 -11.33
CA GLN A 378 22.88 -5.45 -11.03
C GLN A 378 22.17 -4.78 -12.19
N VAL A 379 20.98 -4.25 -11.91
CA VAL A 379 20.35 -3.31 -12.83
C VAL A 379 21.07 -1.98 -12.64
N ALA A 380 21.61 -1.43 -13.73
CA ALA A 380 22.38 -0.19 -13.68
C ALA A 380 21.56 0.98 -13.13
N GLU A 381 22.23 1.91 -12.42
CA GLU A 381 21.66 3.15 -11.91
C GLU A 381 20.88 3.92 -12.99
N GLU A 382 21.43 3.96 -14.20
CA GLU A 382 20.85 4.55 -15.43
C GLU A 382 19.43 4.06 -15.71
N VAL A 383 19.10 2.84 -15.27
CA VAL A 383 17.76 2.27 -15.43
C VAL A 383 16.92 2.50 -14.18
N LEU A 384 17.50 2.40 -12.98
CA LEU A 384 16.78 2.44 -11.71
C LEU A 384 16.18 3.81 -11.39
N ILE A 385 16.96 4.88 -11.59
CA ILE A 385 16.53 6.24 -11.25
C ILE A 385 15.39 6.67 -12.18
N PRO A 386 15.52 6.62 -13.52
CA PRO A 386 14.43 7.03 -14.39
C PRO A 386 13.19 6.16 -14.24
N LEU A 387 13.35 4.84 -14.08
CA LEU A 387 12.23 3.91 -13.83
C LEU A 387 11.45 4.32 -12.59
N THR A 388 12.13 4.55 -11.46
CA THR A 388 11.47 4.88 -10.20
C THR A 388 10.76 6.23 -10.29
N LEU A 389 11.43 7.23 -10.88
CA LEU A 389 10.89 8.57 -10.99
C LEU A 389 9.73 8.65 -12.00
N LYS A 390 9.84 8.05 -13.18
CA LYS A 390 8.74 8.02 -14.16
C LYS A 390 7.54 7.21 -13.66
N PHE A 391 7.77 6.04 -13.05
CA PHE A 391 6.67 5.21 -12.54
C PHE A 391 5.94 5.86 -11.38
N SER A 392 6.66 6.45 -10.42
CA SER A 392 6.02 7.16 -9.31
C SER A 392 5.27 8.41 -9.75
N GLU A 393 5.77 9.14 -10.75
CA GLU A 393 5.07 10.27 -11.36
C GLU A 393 3.77 9.83 -12.06
N LEU A 394 3.83 8.74 -12.83
CA LEU A 394 2.67 8.17 -13.52
C LEU A 394 1.58 7.74 -12.52
N ALA A 395 1.97 7.11 -11.42
CA ALA A 395 1.04 6.72 -10.36
C ALA A 395 0.43 7.94 -9.64
N GLU A 396 1.23 8.97 -9.34
CA GLU A 396 0.76 10.23 -8.73
C GLU A 396 -0.24 10.96 -9.63
N ALA A 397 0.00 11.00 -10.95
CA ALA A 397 -0.93 11.56 -11.95
C ALA A 397 -2.29 10.83 -11.99
N ASN A 398 -2.32 9.59 -11.51
CA ASN A 398 -3.53 8.77 -11.39
C ASN A 398 -4.06 8.71 -9.94
N SER A 399 -3.76 9.74 -9.13
CA SER A 399 -4.22 9.89 -7.73
C SER A 399 -3.73 8.80 -6.77
N VAL A 400 -2.63 8.12 -7.09
CA VAL A 400 -2.00 7.11 -6.22
C VAL A 400 -0.76 7.70 -5.58
N ARG A 401 -0.77 7.84 -4.25
CA ARG A 401 0.37 8.36 -3.46
C ARG A 401 0.88 7.26 -2.52
N PHE A 402 2.19 6.98 -2.59
CA PHE A 402 2.83 5.93 -1.78
C PHE A 402 3.63 6.45 -0.59
N VAL A 403 4.03 7.72 -0.65
CA VAL A 403 5.03 8.33 0.26
C VAL A 403 4.54 9.69 0.72
N THR A 404 4.98 10.12 1.92
CA THR A 404 4.80 11.49 2.39
C THR A 404 5.66 12.48 1.58
N ALA A 405 5.41 13.78 1.73
CA ALA A 405 6.24 14.81 1.12
C ALA A 405 7.72 14.69 1.56
N THR A 406 7.99 14.43 2.84
CA THR A 406 9.37 14.21 3.31
C THR A 406 9.98 12.94 2.75
N GLN A 407 9.25 11.82 2.71
CA GLN A 407 9.78 10.59 2.11
C GLN A 407 10.10 10.79 0.62
N LYS A 408 9.26 11.53 -0.11
CA LYS A 408 9.54 11.92 -1.50
C LYS A 408 10.79 12.79 -1.62
N LEU A 409 10.97 13.77 -0.72
CA LEU A 409 12.20 14.56 -0.63
C LEU A 409 13.42 13.65 -0.44
N MET A 410 13.35 12.71 0.50
CA MET A 410 14.42 11.75 0.78
C MET A 410 14.74 10.86 -0.44
N TYR A 411 13.73 10.33 -1.14
CA TYR A 411 13.98 9.56 -2.37
C TYR A 411 14.58 10.40 -3.50
N LEU A 412 14.19 11.68 -3.62
CA LEU A 412 14.83 12.60 -4.56
C LEU A 412 16.28 12.90 -4.18
N MET A 413 16.60 12.99 -2.89
CA MET A 413 17.99 13.08 -2.42
C MET A 413 18.79 11.83 -2.83
N VAL A 414 18.23 10.63 -2.65
CA VAL A 414 18.87 9.37 -3.07
C VAL A 414 19.18 9.32 -4.57
N ALA A 415 18.36 9.94 -5.42
CA ALA A 415 18.61 10.03 -6.85
C ALA A 415 19.91 10.81 -7.21
N PHE A 416 20.47 11.60 -6.28
CA PHE A 416 21.77 12.27 -6.44
C PHE A 416 22.95 11.51 -5.85
N LEU A 417 22.71 10.43 -5.09
CA LEU A 417 23.75 9.67 -4.39
C LEU A 417 24.35 8.53 -5.22
N GLY A 418 23.90 8.36 -6.46
CA GLY A 418 24.40 7.32 -7.34
C GLY A 418 25.89 7.49 -7.67
N PRO A 419 26.67 6.40 -7.72
CA PRO A 419 28.12 6.45 -7.92
C PRO A 419 28.54 7.17 -9.21
N ASP A 420 27.69 7.14 -10.25
CA ASP A 420 28.04 7.64 -11.58
C ASP A 420 27.62 9.11 -11.80
N SER A 421 27.00 9.77 -10.82
CA SER A 421 26.54 11.17 -10.92
C SER A 421 25.73 11.46 -12.20
N ARG A 422 24.88 10.51 -12.61
CA ARG A 422 24.15 10.53 -13.88
C ARG A 422 23.12 11.65 -13.97
N PHE A 423 22.80 12.32 -12.86
CA PHE A 423 21.86 13.44 -12.82
C PHE A 423 22.25 14.63 -13.72
N LEU A 424 23.48 14.66 -14.26
CA LEU A 424 23.91 15.66 -15.25
C LEU A 424 23.42 15.34 -16.67
N GLU A 425 22.97 14.12 -16.96
CA GLU A 425 22.41 13.77 -18.26
C GLU A 425 21.14 14.59 -18.52
N PRO A 426 20.97 15.20 -19.71
CA PRO A 426 19.89 16.17 -19.95
C PRO A 426 18.49 15.65 -19.61
N ASP A 427 18.17 14.42 -20.00
CA ASP A 427 16.85 13.82 -19.79
C ASP A 427 16.59 13.51 -18.31
N LEU A 428 17.59 12.97 -17.61
CA LEU A 428 17.48 12.66 -16.19
C LEU A 428 17.47 13.93 -15.34
N SER A 429 18.29 14.92 -15.69
CA SER A 429 18.30 16.24 -15.06
C SER A 429 16.94 16.92 -15.18
N ALA A 430 16.34 16.92 -16.37
CA ALA A 430 15.02 17.47 -16.61
C ALA A 430 13.94 16.72 -15.79
N LEU A 431 13.99 15.39 -15.76
CA LEU A 431 13.08 14.56 -14.97
C LEU A 431 13.18 14.86 -13.47
N VAL A 432 14.38 14.85 -12.90
CA VAL A 432 14.60 15.11 -11.47
C VAL A 432 14.15 16.53 -11.12
N THR A 433 14.48 17.52 -11.96
CA THR A 433 14.05 18.91 -11.78
C THR A 433 12.53 19.02 -11.76
N ARG A 434 11.84 18.41 -12.72
CA ARG A 434 10.36 18.38 -12.76
C ARG A 434 9.76 17.75 -11.52
N ARG A 435 10.34 16.65 -11.01
CA ARG A 435 9.86 15.99 -9.79
C ARG A 435 10.08 16.84 -8.54
N ILE A 436 11.21 17.54 -8.44
CA ILE A 436 11.49 18.51 -7.38
C ILE A 436 10.49 19.68 -7.44
N ASP A 437 10.20 20.20 -8.63
CA ASP A 437 9.24 21.28 -8.82
C ASP A 437 7.82 20.86 -8.45
N GLY A 438 7.42 19.63 -8.78
CA GLY A 438 6.15 19.05 -8.32
C GLY A 438 6.09 18.94 -6.80
N LEU A 439 7.16 18.44 -6.16
CA LEU A 439 7.23 18.36 -4.70
C LEU A 439 7.10 19.74 -4.05
N ARG A 440 7.74 20.77 -4.62
CA ARG A 440 7.65 22.15 -4.11
C ARG A 440 6.24 22.71 -4.15
N ARG A 441 5.45 22.37 -5.17
CA ARG A 441 4.04 22.81 -5.27
C ARG A 441 3.13 22.10 -4.27
N ASP A 442 3.43 20.84 -3.98
CA ASP A 442 2.56 19.98 -3.17
C ASP A 442 2.89 20.00 -1.67
N ALA A 443 4.14 20.33 -1.31
CA ALA A 443 4.61 20.27 0.07
C ALA A 443 4.35 21.58 0.82
N ALA A 444 3.58 21.51 1.91
CA ALA A 444 3.40 22.62 2.83
C ALA A 444 4.52 22.70 3.88
N GLN A 445 4.95 21.54 4.41
CA GLN A 445 6.00 21.43 5.42
C GLN A 445 6.62 20.02 5.38
N PHE A 446 7.88 19.91 5.76
CA PHE A 446 8.57 18.63 5.93
C PHE A 446 8.71 18.23 7.40
N ASP A 447 8.45 16.96 7.68
CA ASP A 447 8.75 16.30 8.96
C ASP A 447 10.10 15.58 8.86
N PHE A 448 11.16 16.16 9.42
CA PHE A 448 12.52 15.60 9.39
C PHE A 448 12.82 14.54 10.46
N ASP A 449 11.85 14.14 11.27
CA ASP A 449 11.96 12.95 12.14
C ASP A 449 11.61 11.65 11.39
N THR A 450 11.17 11.78 10.13
CA THR A 450 10.81 10.67 9.24
C THR A 450 12.00 9.73 8.94
N ARG A 451 11.67 8.44 8.74
CA ARG A 451 12.60 7.39 8.30
C ARG A 451 12.16 6.74 6.99
N LEU A 452 13.11 6.36 6.14
CA LEU A 452 12.86 5.46 5.01
C LEU A 452 12.91 4.01 5.45
N GLU A 453 11.86 3.26 5.09
CA GLU A 453 11.69 1.83 5.39
C GLU A 453 11.98 1.47 6.86
N GLU A 454 11.66 2.38 7.79
CA GLU A 454 11.93 2.31 9.24
C GLU A 454 13.42 2.19 9.62
N ARG A 455 14.35 2.31 8.66
CA ARG A 455 15.79 2.08 8.85
C ARG A 455 16.58 3.37 8.74
N LYS A 456 16.51 4.05 7.60
CA LYS A 456 17.36 5.22 7.33
C LYS A 456 16.68 6.50 7.82
N SER A 457 17.29 7.17 8.80
CA SER A 457 16.83 8.49 9.26
C SER A 457 17.12 9.60 8.24
N PHE A 458 16.28 10.64 8.24
CA PHE A 458 16.57 11.86 7.48
C PHE A 458 17.95 12.43 7.81
N HIS A 459 18.31 12.51 9.09
CA HIS A 459 19.64 12.97 9.51
C HIS A 459 20.79 12.23 8.82
N GLY A 460 20.79 10.90 8.88
CA GLY A 460 21.86 10.10 8.29
C GLY A 460 21.87 10.12 6.76
N LEU A 461 20.73 10.38 6.12
CA LEU A 461 20.67 10.57 4.66
C LEU A 461 21.17 11.95 4.27
N TYR A 462 20.81 12.98 5.04
CA TYR A 462 21.18 14.35 4.77
C TYR A 462 22.68 14.59 4.93
N GLN A 463 23.34 13.98 5.91
CA GLN A 463 24.81 14.01 6.02
C GLN A 463 25.48 13.41 4.77
N LEU A 464 25.04 12.23 4.34
CA LEU A 464 25.55 11.59 3.13
C LEU A 464 25.32 12.45 1.87
N LEU A 465 24.18 13.14 1.81
CA LEU A 465 23.87 14.10 0.76
C LEU A 465 24.84 15.28 0.76
N LEU A 466 25.16 15.85 1.92
CA LEU A 466 26.10 16.97 2.04
C LEU A 466 27.51 16.56 1.59
N ASP A 467 27.95 15.37 1.96
CA ASP A 467 29.25 14.81 1.53
C ASP A 467 29.33 14.69 0.00
N VAL A 468 28.33 14.06 -0.62
CA VAL A 468 28.25 13.91 -2.08
C VAL A 468 28.07 15.27 -2.77
N PHE A 469 27.32 16.19 -2.18
CA PHE A 469 27.16 17.53 -2.73
C PHE A 469 28.49 18.30 -2.74
N GLN A 470 29.29 18.19 -1.69
CA GLN A 470 30.60 18.83 -1.63
C GLN A 470 31.57 18.29 -2.69
N SER A 471 31.55 16.97 -2.94
CA SER A 471 32.47 16.34 -3.89
C SER A 471 32.01 16.42 -5.34
N SER A 472 30.71 16.32 -5.59
CA SER A 472 30.16 15.95 -6.90
C SER A 472 28.92 16.75 -7.29
N SER A 473 28.64 17.92 -6.69
CA SER A 473 27.44 18.70 -7.06
C SER A 473 27.52 19.38 -8.42
N TYR A 474 28.72 19.68 -8.92
CA TYR A 474 28.96 20.47 -10.15
C TYR A 474 28.18 21.80 -10.20
N GLY A 475 27.76 22.34 -9.05
CA GLY A 475 26.90 23.53 -8.99
C GLY A 475 25.50 23.31 -9.58
N HIS A 476 24.98 22.08 -9.59
CA HIS A 476 23.65 21.76 -10.08
C HIS A 476 22.57 22.41 -9.19
N ALA A 477 21.76 23.29 -9.77
CA ALA A 477 20.80 24.11 -9.01
C ALA A 477 19.68 23.29 -8.34
N PRO A 478 19.06 22.27 -8.98
CA PRO A 478 18.10 21.39 -8.31
C PRO A 478 18.70 20.62 -7.12
N PHE A 479 19.98 20.24 -7.21
CA PHE A 479 20.67 19.57 -6.11
C PHE A 479 20.88 20.56 -4.94
N SER A 480 21.26 21.81 -5.26
CA SER A 480 21.35 22.89 -4.27
C SER A 480 20.02 23.15 -3.56
N ALA A 481 18.88 23.08 -4.26
CA ALA A 481 17.56 23.26 -3.67
C ALA A 481 17.24 22.18 -2.62
N LEU A 482 17.64 20.92 -2.84
CA LEU A 482 17.48 19.84 -1.86
C LEU A 482 18.31 20.08 -0.61
N VAL A 483 19.55 20.57 -0.75
CA VAL A 483 20.41 20.97 0.37
C VAL A 483 19.79 22.13 1.16
N MET A 484 19.13 23.07 0.49
CA MET A 484 18.47 24.19 1.16
C MET A 484 17.16 23.80 1.88
N ALA A 485 16.57 22.63 1.62
CA ALA A 485 15.24 22.29 2.15
C ALA A 485 15.12 22.38 3.70
N PRO A 486 16.04 21.82 4.52
CA PRO A 486 15.92 21.88 5.97
C PRO A 486 16.46 23.18 6.59
N LEU A 487 16.94 24.14 5.80
CA LEU A 487 17.61 25.35 6.31
C LEU A 487 16.67 26.53 6.58
N ALA A 488 15.38 26.40 6.27
CA ALA A 488 14.39 27.40 6.63
C ALA A 488 14.27 27.53 8.16
N GLN A 489 13.92 28.73 8.64
CA GLN A 489 13.88 29.07 10.07
C GLN A 489 12.84 28.29 10.87
N GLN A 490 11.76 27.84 10.19
CA GLN A 490 10.72 27.02 10.81
C GLN A 490 11.20 25.64 11.26
N TYR A 491 12.34 25.17 10.76
CA TYR A 491 12.90 23.87 11.11
C TYR A 491 13.94 24.00 12.23
N ASP A 492 14.21 22.87 12.87
CA ASP A 492 15.14 22.77 13.99
C ASP A 492 16.53 23.31 13.62
N ILE A 493 17.12 24.07 14.55
CA ILE A 493 18.42 24.70 14.37
C ILE A 493 19.54 23.70 14.08
N GLN A 494 19.40 22.43 14.48
CA GLN A 494 20.39 21.38 14.21
C GLN A 494 20.76 21.29 12.72
N TRP A 495 19.80 21.50 11.81
CA TRP A 495 20.04 21.44 10.37
C TRP A 495 20.89 22.60 9.87
N ARG A 496 20.64 23.80 10.41
CA ARG A 496 21.45 24.98 10.13
C ARG A 496 22.85 24.81 10.73
N ASN A 497 22.95 24.34 11.97
CA ASN A 497 24.25 24.06 12.59
C ASN A 497 25.07 23.08 11.76
N LEU A 498 24.50 21.93 11.37
CA LEU A 498 25.18 20.91 10.57
C LEU A 498 25.81 21.46 9.28
N VAL A 499 25.10 22.35 8.57
CA VAL A 499 25.61 22.94 7.32
C VAL A 499 26.62 24.07 7.57
N TRP A 500 26.33 24.95 8.52
CA TRP A 500 27.12 26.16 8.73
C TRP A 500 28.37 25.95 9.59
N SER A 501 28.44 24.84 10.34
CA SER A 501 29.60 24.46 11.12
C SER A 501 30.39 23.31 10.48
N GLU A 502 29.78 22.12 10.35
CA GLU A 502 30.47 20.88 9.96
C GLU A 502 30.70 20.80 8.45
N HIS A 503 29.72 21.20 7.64
CA HIS A 503 29.77 21.08 6.18
C HIS A 503 29.93 22.44 5.48
N VAL A 504 30.59 23.41 6.12
CA VAL A 504 30.66 24.81 5.64
C VAL A 504 31.14 24.96 4.18
N ALA A 505 31.94 24.01 3.67
CA ALA A 505 32.43 24.02 2.30
C ALA A 505 31.31 23.84 1.25
N VAL A 506 30.17 23.22 1.60
CA VAL A 506 29.01 23.06 0.72
C VAL A 506 28.43 24.41 0.29
N LEU A 507 28.52 25.44 1.15
CA LEU A 507 27.93 26.76 0.93
C LEU A 507 28.43 27.41 -0.37
N ARG A 508 29.68 27.14 -0.74
CA ARG A 508 30.29 27.65 -1.97
C ARG A 508 29.65 27.08 -3.23
N PHE A 509 29.05 25.89 -3.14
CA PHE A 509 28.49 25.17 -4.28
C PHE A 509 26.99 25.39 -4.46
N ILE A 510 26.28 25.97 -3.49
CA ILE A 510 24.86 26.30 -3.57
C ILE A 510 24.59 27.35 -4.66
N THR A 511 23.88 26.96 -5.73
CA THR A 511 23.58 27.79 -6.92
C THR A 511 22.08 28.06 -7.13
N CYS A 512 21.19 27.47 -6.34
CA CYS A 512 19.75 27.60 -6.56
C CYS A 512 19.28 29.05 -6.46
N SER A 513 18.29 29.41 -7.27
CA SER A 513 17.60 30.70 -7.21
C SER A 513 16.49 30.70 -6.15
N GLU A 514 15.96 31.88 -5.82
CA GLU A 514 14.87 32.00 -4.84
C GLU A 514 13.62 31.19 -5.26
N GLN A 515 13.30 31.16 -6.56
CA GLN A 515 12.16 30.39 -7.09
C GLN A 515 12.34 28.87 -6.93
N GLN A 516 13.56 28.42 -6.69
CA GLN A 516 13.90 27.00 -6.53
C GLN A 516 13.92 26.58 -5.05
N LEU A 517 13.71 27.49 -4.09
CA LEU A 517 13.58 27.13 -2.68
C LEU A 517 12.27 26.38 -2.41
N PHE A 518 12.21 25.54 -1.37
CA PHE A 518 10.98 24.84 -0.98
C PHE A 518 9.99 25.71 -0.19
N GLY A 519 10.28 27.00 -0.07
CA GLY A 519 9.50 28.02 0.60
C GLY A 519 9.93 29.40 0.10
N SER A 520 9.31 30.46 0.63
CA SER A 520 9.75 31.82 0.30
C SER A 520 11.12 32.11 0.91
N LEU A 521 11.91 33.02 0.32
CA LEU A 521 13.17 33.45 0.94
C LEU A 521 12.94 34.01 2.35
N ALA A 522 11.78 34.64 2.61
CA ALA A 522 11.43 35.16 3.92
C ALA A 522 11.46 34.07 5.01
N GLU A 523 11.03 32.84 4.71
CA GLU A 523 11.09 31.71 5.67
C GLU A 523 12.52 31.29 6.03
N TYR A 524 13.53 31.70 5.27
CA TYR A 524 14.94 31.48 5.59
C TYR A 524 15.57 32.62 6.40
N LEU A 525 14.95 33.80 6.35
CA LEU A 525 15.40 35.03 7.00
C LEU A 525 14.68 35.25 8.33
N GLU A 526 13.41 34.85 8.44
CA GLU A 526 12.56 35.15 9.58
C GLU A 526 12.02 33.87 10.26
N PRO A 527 12.01 33.83 11.61
CA PRO A 527 12.53 34.85 12.52
C PRO A 527 14.06 34.96 12.46
N ALA A 528 14.57 36.15 12.77
CA ALA A 528 16.01 36.38 12.92
C ALA A 528 16.64 35.42 13.94
N GLU A 529 17.79 34.85 13.59
CA GLU A 529 18.49 33.83 14.38
C GLU A 529 18.94 34.40 15.73
N THR A 530 18.74 33.60 16.77
CA THR A 530 19.01 33.99 18.17
C THR A 530 20.18 33.21 18.77
N ASP A 531 20.53 32.06 18.20
CA ASP A 531 21.66 31.28 18.67
C ASP A 531 23.00 31.95 18.33
N VAL A 532 23.73 32.32 19.38
CA VAL A 532 24.99 33.06 19.26
C VAL A 532 26.07 32.23 18.55
N THR A 533 26.02 30.90 18.65
CA THR A 533 27.02 30.03 18.02
C THR A 533 26.83 30.00 16.52
N LEU A 534 25.59 29.86 16.05
CA LEU A 534 25.24 29.92 14.64
C LEU A 534 25.50 31.31 14.04
N ILE A 535 25.23 32.40 14.77
CA ILE A 535 25.61 33.76 14.36
C ILE A 535 27.13 33.89 14.15
N LYS A 536 27.96 33.27 15.02
CA LYS A 536 29.41 33.25 14.83
C LYS A 536 29.80 32.49 13.56
N PHE A 537 29.15 31.36 13.27
CA PHE A 537 29.38 30.63 12.02
C PHE A 537 28.98 31.43 10.79
N TYR A 538 27.84 32.13 10.80
CA TYR A 538 27.45 33.07 9.74
C TYR A 538 28.50 34.16 9.53
N SER A 539 28.96 34.79 10.62
CA SER A 539 30.01 35.80 10.55
C SER A 539 31.30 35.21 9.97
N GLN A 540 31.75 34.05 10.42
CA GLN A 540 32.95 33.40 9.89
C GLN A 540 32.82 33.05 8.40
N ALA A 541 31.66 32.55 7.98
CA ALA A 541 31.37 32.25 6.58
C ALA A 541 31.40 33.52 5.70
N LEU A 542 30.95 34.67 6.19
CA LEU A 542 31.03 35.97 5.47
C LEU A 542 32.45 36.50 5.30
N HIS A 543 33.33 36.24 6.27
CA HIS A 543 34.73 36.65 6.20
C HIS A 543 35.64 35.61 5.53
N SER A 544 35.10 34.45 5.20
CA SER A 544 35.79 33.42 4.43
C SER A 544 35.30 33.42 2.98
N ASN A 545 36.16 33.05 2.04
CA ASN A 545 35.80 32.95 0.61
C ASN A 545 34.90 31.74 0.31
N LEU A 546 34.06 31.35 1.27
CA LEU A 546 33.16 30.20 1.20
C LEU A 546 31.77 30.61 0.70
N LEU A 547 31.43 31.89 0.74
CA LEU A 547 30.15 32.42 0.25
C LEU A 547 30.33 33.14 -1.08
N ARG A 548 29.53 32.75 -2.08
CA ARG A 548 29.46 33.51 -3.34
C ARG A 548 28.68 34.80 -3.13
N PRO A 549 29.18 35.97 -3.57
CA PRO A 549 28.45 37.22 -3.49
C PRO A 549 27.05 37.11 -4.12
N GLY A 550 26.03 37.62 -3.43
CA GLY A 550 24.65 37.59 -3.89
C GLY A 550 23.94 36.23 -3.82
N SER A 551 24.64 35.14 -3.48
CA SER A 551 24.02 33.82 -3.27
C SER A 551 23.04 33.84 -2.10
N ILE A 552 22.07 32.90 -2.11
CA ILE A 552 21.09 32.76 -1.03
C ILE A 552 21.78 32.58 0.34
N PRO A 553 22.79 31.69 0.50
CA PRO A 553 23.53 31.60 1.76
C PRO A 553 24.17 32.92 2.18
N ALA A 554 24.78 33.68 1.25
CA ALA A 554 25.37 34.98 1.58
C ALA A 554 24.34 35.97 2.15
N ARG A 555 23.11 35.95 1.60
CA ARG A 555 22.02 36.81 2.07
C ARG A 555 21.49 36.37 3.43
N ILE A 556 21.33 35.07 3.66
CA ILE A 556 20.94 34.51 4.96
C ILE A 556 21.94 34.92 6.04
N ALA A 557 23.23 34.66 5.82
CA ALA A 557 24.27 35.01 6.79
C ALA A 557 24.34 36.52 7.05
N SER A 558 24.28 37.35 6.00
CA SER A 558 24.31 38.82 6.13
C SER A 558 23.13 39.34 6.95
N HIS A 559 21.93 38.84 6.66
CA HIS A 559 20.70 39.24 7.34
C HIS A 559 20.76 38.93 8.83
N HIS A 560 21.06 37.68 9.21
CA HIS A 560 21.08 37.25 10.61
C HIS A 560 22.17 37.94 11.43
N VAL A 561 23.37 38.13 10.86
CA VAL A 561 24.44 38.88 11.53
C VAL A 561 24.05 40.36 11.72
N GLN A 562 23.41 40.97 10.72
CA GLN A 562 22.95 42.36 10.81
C GLN A 562 21.83 42.51 11.87
N ALA A 563 20.84 41.61 11.87
CA ALA A 563 19.75 41.60 12.84
C ALA A 563 20.29 41.45 14.27
N TYR A 564 21.25 40.54 14.49
CA TYR A 564 21.90 40.35 15.78
C TYR A 564 22.64 41.62 16.26
N ARG A 565 23.38 42.28 15.35
CA ARG A 565 24.07 43.55 15.66
C ARG A 565 23.10 44.66 16.04
N GLN A 566 22.00 44.80 15.30
CA GLN A 566 20.95 45.80 15.60
C GLN A 566 20.29 45.54 16.95
N ARG A 567 19.97 44.28 17.26
CA ARG A 567 19.41 43.90 18.56
C ARG A 567 20.37 44.22 19.71
N SER A 568 21.66 43.92 19.53
CA SER A 568 22.71 44.19 20.53
C SER A 568 22.91 45.69 20.77
N ALA A 569 22.92 46.50 19.70
CA ALA A 569 22.99 47.95 19.79
C ALA A 569 21.76 48.56 20.50
N ASN A 570 20.57 48.05 20.21
CA ASN A 570 19.35 48.50 20.88
C ASN A 570 19.36 48.14 22.38
N HIS A 571 19.82 46.95 22.78
CA HIS A 571 19.91 46.58 24.20
C HIS A 571 20.96 47.40 24.98
N GLY A 572 22.08 47.77 24.34
CA GLY A 572 23.09 48.66 24.95
C GLY A 572 22.59 50.09 25.15
N THR A 573 21.66 50.56 24.31
CA THR A 573 21.10 51.92 24.39
C THR A 573 20.02 52.03 25.48
N THR A 574 19.24 50.96 25.74
CA THR A 574 18.24 50.92 26.82
C THR A 574 18.84 50.71 28.21
N GLN A 575 20.00 50.05 28.33
CA GLN A 575 20.70 49.95 29.63
C GLN A 575 21.39 51.25 30.02
N GLY A 576 22.01 51.99 29.06
CA GLY A 576 22.61 53.30 29.34
C GLY A 576 21.60 54.36 29.77
N SER A 577 20.35 54.27 29.32
CA SER A 577 19.26 55.17 29.73
C SER A 577 18.59 54.78 31.06
N ALA A 578 18.80 53.56 31.56
CA ALA A 578 18.35 53.13 32.89
C ALA A 578 19.39 53.43 33.99
N GLU A 579 20.70 53.41 33.68
CA GLU A 579 21.75 53.87 34.61
C GLU A 579 21.74 55.39 34.81
N GLU A 580 21.43 56.19 33.78
CA GLU A 580 21.26 57.65 33.93
C GLU A 580 19.99 58.07 34.70
N ALA A 581 19.04 57.15 34.90
CA ALA A 581 17.81 57.40 35.66
C ALA A 581 17.91 57.00 37.14
N ASN A 582 18.98 56.31 37.54
CA ASN A 582 19.21 55.87 38.92
C ASN A 582 20.32 56.69 39.63
N ASP A 583 20.88 57.69 38.95
CA ASP A 583 21.89 58.63 39.46
C ASP A 583 21.35 60.09 39.50
N LYS A 584 20.03 60.23 39.61
CA LYS A 584 19.30 61.46 39.95
C LYS A 584 18.29 61.17 41.06
#